data_AF-A0AAN8XJS6-F1
#
_entry.id   AF-A0AAN8XJS6-F1
#
_cell.length_a   1.000
_cell.length_b   1.000
_cell.length_c   1.000
_cell.angle_alpha   90.00
_cell.angle_beta   90.00
_cell.angle_gamma   90.00
#
_symmetry.space_group_name_H-M   'P 1'
#
loop_
_entity.id
_entity.type
_entity.pdbx_description
1 polymer ?
#
loop_
_entity_poly.entity_id
_entity_poly.type
_entity_poly.pdbx_seq_one_letter_code
_entity_poly.pdbx_strand_id
1 'polypeptide(L)'
;MSDTSSITMPHFIKNDPKLFRDDVDIRFSRTLNSCKVPHIRYATPDRLLERLTDLRFLSIDFLNTFLLTYRVFTDGVTVLEALKKVYYNPDVHDQIGDSRDSSVERSPEYISSPPPDLDSGRNSPRRISTCSAFSGKSPILNKPSGQYQRW
;
A
#
# COMPACT_ATOMS: atom_id res chain seq x y z
N MET A 1 -20.75 -17.02 11.70
CA MET A 1 -19.55 -16.44 12.33
C MET A 1 -18.85 -15.63 11.26
N SER A 2 -18.58 -14.36 11.54
CA SER A 2 -18.12 -13.40 10.54
C SER A 2 -16.71 -12.95 10.89
N ASP A 3 -15.72 -13.74 10.50
CA ASP A 3 -14.30 -13.41 10.70
C ASP A 3 -13.83 -12.36 9.68
N THR A 4 -14.49 -11.20 9.71
CA THR A 4 -14.13 -10.01 8.93
C THR A 4 -13.00 -9.26 9.61
N SER A 5 -11.83 -9.90 9.72
CA SER A 5 -10.55 -9.20 9.84
C SER A 5 -10.31 -8.47 8.51
N SER A 6 -10.82 -7.24 8.39
CA SER A 6 -10.76 -6.43 7.17
C SER A 6 -9.38 -5.81 6.96
N ILE A 7 -8.36 -6.66 6.88
CA ILE A 7 -7.06 -6.32 6.32
C ILE A 7 -7.28 -6.18 4.81
N THR A 8 -7.58 -4.94 4.38
CA THR A 8 -7.70 -4.60 2.96
C THR A 8 -6.30 -4.65 2.35
N MET A 9 -5.99 -5.77 1.70
CA MET A 9 -4.69 -5.96 1.05
C MET A 9 -4.39 -4.83 0.05
N PRO A 10 -3.25 -4.12 0.18
CA PRO A 10 -2.84 -3.06 -0.75
C PRO A 10 -2.75 -3.53 -2.20
N HIS A 11 -2.95 -2.61 -3.15
CA HIS A 11 -2.97 -2.92 -4.58
C HIS A 11 -1.63 -3.43 -5.11
N PHE A 12 -0.50 -2.92 -4.61
CA PHE A 12 0.82 -3.39 -5.03
C PHE A 12 1.07 -4.85 -4.61
N ILE A 13 0.58 -5.28 -3.45
CA ILE A 13 0.69 -6.68 -3.00
C ILE A 13 -0.19 -7.58 -3.88
N LYS A 14 -1.46 -7.21 -4.10
CA LYS A 14 -2.39 -7.98 -4.96
C LYS A 14 -1.88 -8.21 -6.38
N ASN A 15 -1.09 -7.27 -6.91
CA ASN A 15 -0.59 -7.29 -8.28
C ASN A 15 0.82 -7.87 -8.41
N ASP A 16 1.50 -8.22 -7.31
CA ASP A 16 2.86 -8.77 -7.33
C ASP A 16 2.82 -10.25 -7.80
N PRO A 17 3.36 -10.58 -8.99
CA PRO A 17 3.29 -11.93 -9.53
C PRO A 17 4.05 -12.94 -8.67
N LYS A 18 5.09 -12.52 -7.94
CA LYS A 18 5.87 -13.39 -7.02
C LYS A 18 5.02 -13.91 -5.86
N LEU A 19 3.83 -13.36 -5.66
CA LEU A 19 2.93 -13.70 -4.55
C LEU A 19 1.83 -14.70 -4.93
N PHE A 20 1.49 -14.79 -6.22
CA PHE A 20 0.32 -15.53 -6.70
C PHE A 20 0.61 -16.48 -7.87
N ARG A 21 1.87 -16.63 -8.30
CA ARG A 21 2.28 -17.52 -9.40
C ARG A 21 3.32 -18.53 -8.93
N ASP A 22 3.07 -19.81 -9.26
CA ASP A 22 4.06 -20.88 -9.12
C ASP A 22 5.29 -20.58 -9.99
N ASP A 23 6.46 -20.96 -9.48
CA ASP A 23 7.77 -20.95 -10.13
C ASP A 23 8.42 -22.33 -9.91
N VAL A 24 9.57 -22.60 -10.54
CA VAL A 24 10.32 -23.86 -10.34
C VAL A 24 10.74 -24.04 -8.88
N ASP A 25 11.09 -22.94 -8.20
CA ASP A 25 11.60 -22.94 -6.83
C ASP A 25 10.52 -22.76 -5.76
N ILE A 26 9.27 -22.43 -6.12
CA ILE A 26 8.20 -22.16 -5.15
C ILE A 26 6.81 -22.39 -5.74
N ARG A 27 5.96 -23.11 -5.00
CA ARG A 27 4.61 -23.48 -5.42
C ARG A 27 3.57 -23.23 -4.33
N PHE A 28 2.38 -22.83 -4.73
CA PHE A 28 1.34 -22.37 -3.83
C PHE A 28 0.09 -23.26 -3.85
N SER A 29 -0.74 -23.10 -2.81
CA SER A 29 -2.07 -23.71 -2.71
C SER A 29 -3.16 -22.68 -3.00
N ARG A 30 -4.37 -23.16 -3.33
CA ARG A 30 -5.56 -22.30 -3.46
C ARG A 30 -6.03 -21.69 -2.12
N THR A 31 -5.60 -22.23 -0.98
CA THR A 31 -5.90 -21.70 0.36
C THR A 31 -5.02 -20.49 0.66
N LEU A 32 -5.62 -19.42 1.17
CA LEU A 32 -4.95 -18.18 1.56
C LEU A 32 -4.69 -18.14 3.08
N ASN A 33 -3.61 -17.47 3.48
CA ASN A 33 -3.24 -17.27 4.88
C ASN A 33 -4.00 -16.10 5.53
N SER A 34 -3.68 -15.82 6.79
CA SER A 34 -4.20 -14.67 7.54
C SER A 34 -3.97 -13.33 6.82
N CYS A 35 -2.89 -13.21 6.03
CA CYS A 35 -2.60 -12.05 5.18
C CYS A 35 -3.27 -12.09 3.79
N LYS A 36 -4.17 -13.05 3.53
CA LYS A 36 -4.86 -13.24 2.23
C LYS A 36 -3.92 -13.54 1.05
N VAL A 37 -2.72 -14.08 1.32
CA VAL A 37 -1.73 -14.54 0.33
C VAL A 37 -1.74 -16.08 0.27
N PRO A 38 -1.56 -16.72 -0.90
CA PRO A 38 -1.54 -18.17 -1.03
C PRO A 38 -0.53 -18.88 -0.11
N HIS A 39 -0.96 -20.00 0.51
CA HIS A 39 -0.08 -20.86 1.30
C HIS A 39 0.98 -21.52 0.41
N ILE A 40 2.23 -21.51 0.86
CA ILE A 40 3.32 -22.26 0.22
C ILE A 40 3.08 -23.77 0.43
N ARG A 41 3.28 -24.56 -0.62
CA ARG A 41 3.19 -26.03 -0.61
C ARG A 41 4.56 -26.70 -0.78
N TYR A 42 5.42 -26.06 -1.54
CA TYR A 42 6.80 -26.46 -1.79
C TYR A 42 7.60 -25.19 -2.04
N ALA A 43 8.82 -25.12 -1.53
CA ALA A 43 9.77 -24.07 -1.83
C ALA A 43 11.20 -24.53 -1.55
N THR A 44 12.18 -23.97 -2.25
CA THR A 44 13.60 -24.09 -1.87
C THR A 44 13.88 -23.28 -0.59
N PRO A 45 14.95 -23.59 0.16
CA PRO A 45 15.34 -22.81 1.35
C PRO A 45 15.47 -21.31 1.05
N ASP A 46 16.03 -20.94 -0.10
CA ASP A 46 16.22 -19.55 -0.52
C ASP A 46 14.87 -18.83 -0.70
N ARG A 47 13.88 -19.47 -1.35
CA ARG A 47 12.53 -18.89 -1.49
C ARG A 47 11.77 -18.80 -0.17
N LEU A 48 12.03 -19.71 0.78
CA LEU A 48 11.48 -19.60 2.13
C LEU A 48 12.12 -18.45 2.92
N LEU A 49 13.43 -18.22 2.75
CA LEU A 49 14.14 -17.08 3.34
C LEU A 49 13.67 -15.75 2.75
N GLU A 50 13.55 -15.64 1.42
CA GLU A 50 12.93 -14.48 0.75
C GLU A 50 11.57 -14.14 1.38
N ARG A 51 10.73 -15.16 1.62
CA ARG A 51 9.40 -14.99 2.22
C ARG A 51 9.40 -14.74 3.73
N LEU A 52 10.42 -15.17 4.47
CA LEU A 52 10.65 -14.74 5.85
C LEU A 52 11.00 -13.25 5.91
N THR A 53 11.78 -12.77 4.94
CA THR A 53 12.24 -11.38 4.87
C THR A 53 11.23 -10.40 4.26
N ASP A 54 10.19 -10.87 3.57
CA ASP A 54 9.18 -10.01 2.94
C ASP A 54 8.12 -9.52 3.94
N LEU A 55 8.41 -8.40 4.60
CA LEU A 55 7.60 -7.86 5.69
C LEU A 55 6.23 -7.32 5.22
N ARG A 56 5.99 -7.19 3.91
CA ARG A 56 4.76 -6.59 3.34
C ARG A 56 3.51 -7.43 3.64
N PHE A 57 3.65 -8.75 3.80
CA PHE A 57 2.54 -9.69 4.03
C PHE A 57 2.97 -10.92 4.87
N LEU A 58 4.01 -10.78 5.68
CA LEU A 58 4.51 -11.84 6.57
C LEU A 58 3.43 -12.27 7.58
N SER A 59 2.80 -13.42 7.36
CA SER A 59 1.79 -13.97 8.26
C SER A 59 2.41 -14.62 9.49
N ILE A 60 1.79 -14.42 10.66
CA ILE A 60 2.16 -15.06 11.94
C ILE A 60 2.25 -16.60 11.77
N ASP A 61 1.31 -17.19 11.03
CA ASP A 61 1.26 -18.64 10.76
C ASP A 61 2.54 -19.13 10.04
N PHE A 62 3.01 -18.37 9.05
CA PHE A 62 4.25 -18.66 8.32
C PHE A 62 5.48 -18.44 9.19
N LEU A 63 5.56 -17.31 9.90
CA LEU A 63 6.68 -16.99 10.79
C LEU A 63 6.89 -18.08 11.85
N ASN A 64 5.81 -18.48 12.53
CA ASN A 64 5.85 -19.54 13.53
C ASN A 64 6.24 -20.88 12.91
N THR A 65 5.61 -21.26 11.79
CA THR A 65 5.92 -22.53 11.11
C THR A 65 7.39 -22.58 10.67
N PHE A 66 7.90 -21.50 10.08
CA PHE A 66 9.30 -21.40 9.66
C PHE A 66 10.24 -21.49 10.87
N LEU A 67 10.08 -20.62 11.88
CA LEU A 67 11.01 -20.55 13.02
C LEU A 67 11.00 -21.82 13.89
N LEU A 68 9.89 -22.55 13.95
CA LEU A 68 9.81 -23.84 14.66
C LEU A 68 10.44 -25.00 13.88
N THR A 69 10.63 -24.90 12.56
CA THR A 69 11.01 -26.05 11.71
C THR A 69 12.24 -25.85 10.80
N TYR A 70 12.79 -24.64 10.70
CA TYR A 70 13.86 -24.31 9.74
C TYR A 70 15.08 -25.23 9.80
N ARG A 71 15.39 -25.78 10.99
CA ARG A 71 16.51 -26.72 11.22
C ARG A 71 16.44 -28.02 10.40
N VAL A 72 15.31 -28.32 9.78
CA VAL A 72 15.16 -29.45 8.85
C VAL A 72 15.80 -29.18 7.48
N PHE A 73 15.94 -27.91 7.07
CA PHE A 73 16.35 -27.54 5.71
C PHE A 73 17.36 -26.38 5.62
N THR A 74 17.67 -25.70 6.72
CA THR A 74 18.70 -24.65 6.81
C THR A 74 19.21 -24.51 8.25
N ASP A 75 20.18 -23.63 8.50
CA ASP A 75 20.78 -23.42 9.81
C ASP A 75 20.49 -22.04 10.41
N GLY A 76 20.88 -21.86 11.67
CA GLY A 76 20.60 -20.61 12.39
C GLY A 76 21.47 -19.45 11.93
N VAL A 77 22.62 -19.72 11.31
CA VAL A 77 23.53 -18.69 10.79
C VAL A 77 22.91 -18.08 9.55
N THR A 78 22.46 -18.90 8.59
CA THR A 78 21.80 -18.47 7.35
C THR A 78 20.54 -17.65 7.66
N VAL A 79 19.70 -18.10 8.60
CA VAL A 79 18.51 -17.35 9.03
C VAL A 79 18.88 -16.01 9.67
N LEU A 80 19.89 -15.98 10.54
CA LEU A 80 20.34 -14.74 11.19
C LEU A 80 20.95 -13.76 10.18
N GLU A 81 21.69 -14.23 9.18
CA GLU A 81 22.24 -13.40 8.11
C GLU A 81 21.15 -12.79 7.23
N ALA A 82 20.14 -13.57 6.85
CA ALA A 82 18.98 -13.08 6.11
C ALA A 82 18.22 -11.98 6.89
N LEU A 83 17.98 -12.19 8.19
CA LEU A 83 17.32 -11.19 9.04
C LEU A 83 18.19 -9.94 9.24
N LYS A 84 19.50 -10.09 9.47
CA LYS A 84 20.45 -8.97 9.55
C LYS A 84 20.45 -8.15 8.27
N LYS A 85 20.38 -8.78 7.10
CA LYS A 85 20.36 -8.09 5.80
C LYS A 85 19.20 -7.10 5.71
N VAL A 86 17.99 -7.51 6.11
CA VAL A 86 16.81 -6.61 6.16
C VAL A 86 16.96 -5.54 7.22
N TYR A 87 17.41 -5.90 8.42
CA TYR A 87 17.56 -4.96 9.54
C TYR A 87 18.54 -3.81 9.25
N TYR A 88 19.65 -4.10 8.56
CA TYR A 88 20.68 -3.11 8.25
C TYR A 88 20.53 -2.43 6.87
N ASN A 89 19.64 -2.92 5.98
CA ASN A 89 19.43 -2.34 4.64
C ASN A 89 17.92 -2.17 4.33
N PRO A 90 17.20 -1.32 5.09
CA PRO A 90 15.76 -1.13 4.90
C PRO A 90 15.41 -0.61 3.48
N ASP A 91 16.23 0.29 2.93
CA ASP A 91 15.97 0.99 1.66
C ASP A 91 15.92 0.07 0.43
N VAL A 92 16.44 -1.15 0.54
CA VAL A 92 16.39 -2.17 -0.53
C VAL A 92 14.99 -2.80 -0.62
N HIS A 93 14.22 -2.78 0.47
CA HIS A 93 12.88 -3.36 0.51
C HIS A 93 11.82 -2.42 -0.09
N ASP A 94 11.98 -1.10 0.05
CA ASP A 94 11.04 -0.11 -0.48
C ASP A 94 11.17 0.13 -1.99
N GLN A 95 12.40 0.03 -2.54
CA GLN A 95 12.65 0.24 -3.98
C GLN A 95 12.00 -0.79 -4.92
N ILE A 96 11.51 -1.92 -4.40
CA ILE A 96 10.74 -2.91 -5.18
C ILE A 96 9.34 -2.36 -5.54
N GLY A 97 8.87 -1.29 -4.89
CA GLY A 97 7.57 -0.69 -5.11
C GLY A 97 7.49 0.40 -6.19
N ASP A 98 8.58 1.11 -6.50
CA ASP A 98 8.51 2.42 -7.17
C ASP A 98 9.33 2.54 -8.47
N SER A 99 9.35 1.48 -9.28
CA SER A 99 9.90 1.53 -10.65
C SER A 99 8.82 1.92 -11.68
N ARG A 100 8.27 3.14 -11.58
CA ARG A 100 7.39 3.71 -12.63
C ARG A 100 7.66 5.20 -12.91
N ASP A 101 8.32 5.38 -14.05
CA ASP A 101 8.27 6.55 -14.93
C ASP A 101 8.94 7.86 -14.45
N SER A 102 10.26 7.90 -14.60
CA SER A 102 11.02 9.15 -14.74
C SER A 102 11.53 9.29 -16.19
N SER A 103 10.66 9.68 -17.13
CA SER A 103 11.05 9.98 -18.51
C SER A 103 10.30 11.18 -19.09
N VAL A 104 10.66 12.37 -18.61
CA VAL A 104 10.48 13.62 -19.36
C VAL A 104 11.82 14.35 -19.42
N GLU A 105 12.50 14.21 -20.56
CA GLU A 105 13.58 15.12 -20.93
C GLU A 105 13.04 16.56 -21.04
N ARG A 106 13.79 17.52 -20.48
CA ARG A 106 13.73 18.91 -20.93
C ARG A 106 15.10 19.55 -20.80
N SER A 107 15.80 19.62 -21.93
CA SER A 107 17.11 20.24 -22.09
C SER A 107 17.09 21.74 -21.74
N PRO A 108 18.20 22.32 -21.25
CA PRO A 108 18.26 23.72 -20.84
C PRO A 108 18.83 24.68 -21.92
N GLU A 109 18.59 25.97 -21.69
CA GLU A 109 19.25 27.18 -22.24
C GLU A 109 19.04 27.63 -23.70
N TYR A 110 18.55 28.88 -23.86
CA TYR A 110 19.20 29.93 -24.67
C TYR A 110 18.73 31.37 -24.30
N ILE A 111 19.52 32.05 -23.47
CA ILE A 111 19.97 33.47 -23.52
C ILE A 111 19.01 34.67 -23.82
N SER A 112 19.16 35.74 -22.98
CA SER A 112 18.95 37.20 -23.19
C SER A 112 17.63 37.95 -22.84
N SER A 113 17.71 38.71 -21.72
CA SER A 113 17.42 40.16 -21.51
C SER A 113 16.01 40.81 -21.70
N PRO A 114 15.55 41.68 -20.76
CA PRO A 114 14.36 42.59 -20.87
C PRO A 114 14.75 43.99 -21.45
N PRO A 115 13.93 45.09 -21.48
CA PRO A 115 12.56 45.42 -20.96
C PRO A 115 11.64 45.98 -22.12
N PRO A 116 10.63 46.90 -21.99
CA PRO A 116 9.94 47.58 -20.86
C PRO A 116 8.37 47.62 -20.95
N ASP A 117 7.73 48.61 -20.30
CA ASP A 117 6.27 48.80 -20.11
C ASP A 117 5.47 49.40 -21.28
N LEU A 118 4.15 49.12 -21.35
CA LEU A 118 3.08 50.09 -21.70
C LEU A 118 1.65 49.57 -21.42
N ASP A 119 0.69 50.50 -21.44
CA ASP A 119 -0.65 50.45 -20.84
C ASP A 119 -1.77 49.80 -21.69
N SER A 120 -2.93 49.59 -21.04
CA SER A 120 -4.29 49.60 -21.59
C SER A 120 -4.91 48.33 -22.18
N GLY A 121 -6.12 48.04 -21.65
CA GLY A 121 -7.26 47.89 -22.55
C GLY A 121 -7.75 46.48 -22.88
N ARG A 122 -8.60 45.94 -21.98
CA ARG A 122 -9.80 45.13 -22.27
C ARG A 122 -9.85 44.37 -23.61
N ASN A 123 -9.95 43.04 -23.52
CA ASN A 123 -10.97 42.32 -24.31
C ASN A 123 -11.54 41.11 -23.53
N SER A 124 -12.80 41.22 -23.13
CA SER A 124 -13.59 40.11 -22.58
C SER A 124 -15.09 40.40 -22.75
N PRO A 125 -15.85 39.42 -23.25
CA PRO A 125 -17.23 39.19 -22.79
C PRO A 125 -17.37 37.71 -22.33
N ARG A 126 -17.56 37.43 -21.04
CA ARG A 126 -18.86 37.30 -20.34
C ARG A 126 -19.90 36.39 -21.02
N ARG A 127 -20.43 35.39 -20.25
CA ARG A 127 -21.85 35.11 -19.88
C ARG A 127 -22.04 33.64 -19.42
N ILE A 128 -22.86 33.25 -18.43
CA ILE A 128 -23.60 33.94 -17.35
C ILE A 128 -23.50 33.11 -16.03
N SER A 129 -23.99 33.70 -14.94
CA SER A 129 -24.33 33.20 -13.59
C SER A 129 -25.29 31.98 -13.52
N THR A 130 -25.62 31.38 -12.36
CA THR A 130 -26.46 31.99 -11.28
C THR A 130 -26.16 31.54 -9.85
N CYS A 131 -26.48 32.44 -8.91
CA CYS A 131 -26.47 32.25 -7.46
C CYS A 131 -27.77 31.53 -6.98
N SER A 132 -27.89 31.08 -5.72
CA SER A 132 -28.20 31.98 -4.60
C SER A 132 -28.12 31.26 -3.25
N ALA A 133 -27.71 32.02 -2.22
CA ALA A 133 -27.90 31.64 -0.82
C ALA A 133 -29.19 32.27 -0.30
N PHE A 134 -29.93 31.57 0.57
CA PHE A 134 -31.02 32.16 1.35
C PHE A 134 -30.86 31.84 2.84
N SER A 135 -30.93 32.91 3.63
CA SER A 135 -31.01 32.87 5.10
C SER A 135 -32.45 32.54 5.51
N GLY A 136 -32.64 31.69 6.54
CA GLY A 136 -33.96 31.25 7.00
C GLY A 136 -33.96 30.77 8.45
N LYS A 137 -34.66 31.51 9.31
CA LYS A 137 -34.76 31.31 10.77
C LYS A 137 -35.48 30.01 11.17
N SER A 138 -35.13 29.47 12.34
CA SER A 138 -35.81 28.35 13.01
C SER A 138 -37.28 28.63 13.33
N PRO A 139 -38.13 27.59 13.42
CA PRO A 139 -39.00 27.46 14.60
C PRO A 139 -39.28 26.00 15.11
N ILE A 140 -39.22 25.84 16.44
CA ILE A 140 -39.96 24.92 17.35
C ILE A 140 -40.30 23.44 17.04
N LEU A 141 -39.89 22.60 18.02
CA LEU A 141 -40.71 21.64 18.81
C LEU A 141 -41.36 20.39 18.15
N ASN A 142 -40.87 19.20 18.53
CA ASN A 142 -41.73 18.22 19.21
C ASN A 142 -40.96 17.23 20.14
N LYS A 143 -41.60 16.80 21.23
CA LYS A 143 -41.16 15.75 22.19
C LYS A 143 -42.14 14.56 22.07
N PRO A 144 -41.72 13.31 22.35
CA PRO A 144 -41.82 12.72 23.71
C PRO A 144 -40.53 11.96 24.10
N SER A 145 -39.97 11.97 25.31
CA SER A 145 -40.47 11.59 26.65
C SER A 145 -40.70 10.08 26.88
N GLY A 146 -39.79 9.45 27.66
CA GLY A 146 -39.89 8.06 28.16
C GLY A 146 -38.93 7.09 27.46
N GLN A 147 -38.19 6.21 28.15
CA GLN A 147 -38.04 5.95 29.59
C GLN A 147 -36.60 5.62 29.98
N TYR A 148 -36.32 5.69 31.28
CA TYR A 148 -35.12 5.15 31.93
C TYR A 148 -35.06 3.63 31.85
N GLN A 149 -33.83 3.08 31.89
CA GLN A 149 -33.33 1.90 32.64
C GLN A 149 -32.31 1.09 31.81
N ARG A 150 -31.37 0.32 32.38
CA ARG A 150 -30.63 0.39 33.68
C ARG A 150 -29.59 -0.76 33.62
N TRP A 151 -28.33 -0.49 33.96
CA TRP A 151 -27.20 -1.44 34.03
C TRP A 151 -26.95 -2.28 32.76
#